data_AF-A0A4U9UBD7-F1
#
_entry.id   AF-A0A4U9UBD7-F1
#
_cell.length_a   1.000
_cell.length_b   1.000
_cell.length_c   1.000
_cell.angle_alpha   90.00
_cell.angle_beta   90.00
_cell.angle_gamma   90.00
#
_symmetry.space_group_name_H-M   'P 1'
#
loop_
_entity.id
_entity.type
_entity.pdbx_description
1 polymer ?
#
loop_
_entity_poly.entity_id
_entity_poly.type
_entity_poly.pdbx_seq_one_letter_code
_entity_poly.pdbx_strand_id
1 'polypeptide(L)'
;MANPLVNIHLQGRFDTYPKRRGITRVKEMLEAGINVCFGHDDVFDPWYPLGTANMLQVLHMGLHVCQLMGYGQIDDGLNLITTHSARTLNLTDYGLRAGNSADLVILPADSGF
;
A
#
# COMPACT_ATOMS: atom_id res chain seq x y z
N MET A 1 6.01 -4.90 4.91
CA MET A 1 5.20 -4.73 3.68
C MET A 1 3.93 -5.54 3.83
N ALA A 2 2.79 -5.02 3.38
CA ALA A 2 1.52 -5.74 3.26
C ALA A 2 1.09 -5.75 1.79
N ASN A 3 0.36 -6.77 1.33
CA ASN A 3 0.02 -6.96 -0.07
C ASN A 3 -1.50 -7.07 -0.24
N PRO A 4 -2.25 -5.94 -0.19
CA PRO A 4 -3.69 -5.96 0.05
C PRO A 4 -4.50 -6.78 -0.95
N LEU A 5 -4.16 -6.69 -2.24
CA LEU A 5 -4.87 -7.38 -3.33
C LEU A 5 -4.78 -8.90 -3.18
N VAL A 6 -3.57 -9.42 -2.94
CA VAL A 6 -3.34 -10.86 -2.81
C VAL A 6 -3.73 -11.36 -1.42
N ASN A 7 -3.50 -10.58 -0.37
CA ASN A 7 -3.90 -10.96 0.99
C ASN A 7 -5.42 -11.18 1.09
N ILE A 8 -6.25 -10.28 0.57
CA ILE A 8 -7.71 -10.48 0.64
C ILE A 8 -8.20 -11.62 -0.27
N HIS A 9 -7.44 -11.97 -1.31
CA HIS A 9 -7.74 -13.07 -2.21
C HIS A 9 -7.41 -14.45 -1.61
N LEU A 10 -6.23 -14.59 -1.01
CA LEU A 10 -5.68 -15.87 -0.56
C LEU A 10 -5.97 -16.18 0.92
N GLN A 11 -6.12 -15.15 1.76
CA GLN A 11 -6.35 -15.36 3.18
C GLN A 11 -7.84 -15.64 3.48
N GLY A 12 -8.12 -16.26 4.63
CA GLY A 12 -9.48 -16.61 5.03
C GLY A 12 -10.13 -17.73 4.19
N ARG A 13 -9.38 -18.37 3.28
CA ARG A 13 -9.86 -19.50 2.45
C ARG A 13 -10.26 -20.73 3.25
N PHE A 14 -9.66 -20.93 4.43
CA PHE A 14 -9.96 -22.04 5.34
C PHE A 14 -10.96 -21.67 6.45
N ASP A 15 -11.36 -20.40 6.56
CA ASP A 15 -12.43 -20.01 7.47
C ASP A 15 -13.80 -20.28 6.84
N THR A 16 -14.77 -20.68 7.66
CA THR A 16 -16.20 -20.72 7.27
C THR A 16 -16.80 -19.31 7.42
N TYR A 17 -17.57 -19.09 8.50
CA TYR A 17 -18.13 -17.81 8.87
C TYR A 17 -18.01 -17.59 10.39
N PRO A 18 -17.60 -16.38 10.83
CA PRO A 18 -17.16 -15.24 10.02
C PRO A 18 -15.80 -15.46 9.33
N LYS A 19 -15.60 -14.84 8.16
CA LYS A 19 -14.34 -14.93 7.39
C LYS A 19 -13.42 -13.74 7.73
N ARG A 20 -12.17 -14.02 8.12
CA ARG A 20 -11.21 -12.95 8.43
C ARG A 20 -10.75 -12.24 7.16
N ARG A 21 -10.34 -10.97 7.31
CA ARG A 21 -9.70 -10.20 6.22
C ARG A 21 -8.31 -10.73 5.87
N GLY A 22 -7.51 -11.06 6.89
CA GLY A 22 -6.19 -11.67 6.72
C GLY A 22 -5.07 -10.71 6.31
N ILE A 23 -5.27 -9.40 6.40
CA ILE A 23 -4.23 -8.39 6.22
C ILE A 23 -3.54 -8.17 7.58
N THR A 24 -2.25 -7.84 7.57
CA THR A 24 -1.52 -7.48 8.80
C THR A 24 -2.06 -6.19 9.44
N ARG A 25 -1.56 -5.84 10.63
CA ARG A 25 -2.00 -4.70 11.45
C ARG A 25 -1.47 -3.34 10.95
N VAL A 26 -1.79 -2.99 9.71
CA VAL A 26 -1.24 -1.79 9.03
C VAL A 26 -1.61 -0.51 9.78
N LYS A 27 -2.85 -0.38 10.24
CA LYS A 27 -3.32 0.79 10.98
C LYS A 27 -2.52 0.98 12.27
N GLU A 28 -2.40 -0.09 13.05
CA GLU A 28 -1.69 -0.06 14.33
C GLU A 28 -0.18 0.18 14.14
N MET A 29 0.41 -0.32 13.04
CA MET A 29 1.79 -0.01 12.68
C MET A 29 1.98 1.49 12.39
N LEU A 30 1.07 2.10 11.62
CA LEU A 30 1.11 3.54 11.36
C LEU A 30 0.96 4.35 12.65
N GLU A 31 -0.01 4.01 13.50
CA GLU A 31 -0.24 4.65 14.80
C GLU A 31 0.96 4.52 15.76
N ALA A 32 1.71 3.42 15.65
CA ALA A 32 2.92 3.16 16.44
C ALA A 32 4.21 3.73 15.81
N GLY A 33 4.15 4.42 14.67
CA GLY A 33 5.33 4.93 13.96
C GLY A 33 6.23 3.83 13.36
N ILE A 34 5.69 2.63 13.18
CA ILE A 34 6.39 1.50 12.54
C ILE A 34 6.27 1.65 11.02
N ASN A 35 7.40 1.55 10.32
CA ASN A 35 7.41 1.63 8.87
C ASN A 35 6.64 0.45 8.24
N VAL A 36 5.57 0.76 7.52
CA VAL A 36 4.74 -0.19 6.77
C VAL A 36 4.41 0.39 5.40
N CYS A 37 4.38 -0.45 4.37
CA CYS A 37 4.14 -0.08 2.98
C CYS A 37 3.33 -1.15 2.26
N PHE A 38 2.82 -0.81 1.08
CA PHE A 38 2.06 -1.73 0.22
C PHE A 38 2.84 -2.20 -1.01
N GLY A 39 2.73 -3.50 -1.29
CA GLY A 39 3.17 -4.13 -2.53
C GLY A 39 1.99 -4.70 -3.31
N HIS A 40 2.16 -4.85 -4.63
CA HIS A 40 1.17 -5.52 -5.48
C HIS A 40 1.24 -7.05 -5.33
N ASP A 41 2.42 -7.58 -5.01
CA ASP A 41 2.77 -9.01 -4.93
C ASP A 41 2.83 -9.66 -6.32
N ASP A 42 1.66 -10.01 -6.85
CA ASP A 42 1.48 -10.84 -8.04
C ASP A 42 0.74 -10.04 -9.11
N VAL A 43 1.20 -10.11 -10.37
CA VAL A 43 0.58 -9.43 -11.52
C VAL A 43 0.41 -10.45 -12.64
N PHE A 44 -0.83 -10.87 -12.85
CA PHE A 44 -1.22 -11.79 -13.91
C PHE A 44 -0.40 -13.09 -13.93
N ASP A 45 -0.40 -13.77 -12.78
CA ASP A 45 0.31 -15.02 -12.55
C ASP A 45 -0.61 -16.06 -11.83
N PRO A 46 -0.11 -17.26 -11.48
CA PRO A 46 -0.92 -18.30 -10.85
C PRO A 46 -1.54 -17.95 -9.49
N TRP A 47 -1.01 -16.96 -8.76
CA TRP A 47 -1.51 -16.57 -7.44
C TRP A 47 -2.49 -15.39 -7.51
N TYR A 48 -2.36 -14.53 -8.53
CA TYR A 48 -3.30 -13.44 -8.77
C TYR A 48 -3.51 -13.18 -10.27
N PRO A 49 -4.68 -13.56 -10.84
CA PRO A 49 -4.93 -13.47 -12.28
C PRO A 49 -5.33 -12.06 -12.77
N LEU A 50 -5.28 -11.05 -11.90
CA LEU A 50 -5.60 -9.66 -12.23
C LEU A 50 -4.36 -8.77 -12.07
N GLY A 51 -4.55 -7.47 -12.21
CA GLY A 51 -3.53 -6.45 -11.95
C GLY A 51 -2.98 -5.82 -13.22
N THR A 52 -2.69 -4.53 -13.11
CA THR A 52 -1.99 -3.74 -14.15
C THR A 52 -0.78 -3.04 -13.56
N ALA A 53 -0.22 -3.58 -12.48
CA ALA A 53 0.86 -2.97 -11.69
C ALA A 53 0.57 -1.52 -11.24
N ASN A 54 -0.70 -1.18 -11.00
CA ASN A 54 -1.09 0.17 -10.58
C ASN A 54 -1.08 0.31 -9.05
N MET A 55 -0.14 1.08 -8.51
CA MET A 55 0.00 1.26 -7.06
C MET A 55 -1.16 2.03 -6.40
N LEU A 56 -1.88 2.89 -7.13
CA LEU A 56 -3.10 3.52 -6.58
C LEU A 56 -4.22 2.48 -6.40
N GLN A 57 -4.29 1.45 -7.25
CA GLN A 57 -5.24 0.34 -7.07
C GLN A 57 -4.88 -0.52 -5.85
N VAL A 58 -3.58 -0.77 -5.63
CA VAL A 58 -3.08 -1.46 -4.43
C VAL A 58 -3.43 -0.66 -3.17
N LEU A 59 -3.14 0.65 -3.18
CA LEU A 59 -3.44 1.57 -2.09
C LEU A 59 -4.94 1.58 -1.78
N HIS A 60 -5.78 1.73 -2.81
CA HIS A 60 -7.22 1.72 -2.68
C HIS A 60 -7.74 0.48 -1.93
N MET A 61 -7.29 -0.73 -2.32
CA MET A 61 -7.66 -1.96 -1.60
C MET A 61 -7.15 -1.97 -0.16
N GLY A 62 -5.90 -1.54 0.04
CA GLY A 62 -5.28 -1.44 1.36
C GLY A 62 -6.07 -0.54 2.32
N LEU A 63 -6.45 0.65 1.87
CA LEU A 63 -7.22 1.61 2.68
C LEU A 63 -8.56 1.02 3.12
N HIS A 64 -9.29 0.38 2.19
CA HIS A 64 -10.58 -0.25 2.49
C HIS A 64 -10.44 -1.38 3.52
N VAL A 65 -9.56 -2.34 3.25
CA VAL A 65 -9.46 -3.55 4.07
C VAL A 65 -8.84 -3.28 5.44
N CYS A 66 -7.94 -2.29 5.54
CA CYS A 66 -7.37 -1.82 6.81
C CYS A 66 -8.25 -0.78 7.52
N GLN A 67 -9.35 -0.34 6.90
CA GLN A 67 -10.24 0.72 7.39
C GLN A 67 -9.49 2.03 7.69
N LEU A 68 -8.57 2.41 6.82
CA LEU A 68 -7.88 3.71 6.82
C LEU A 68 -8.70 4.69 5.98
N MET A 69 -9.91 5.00 6.44
CA MET A 69 -10.94 5.72 5.67
C MET A 69 -11.24 7.13 6.20
N GLY A 70 -10.54 7.58 7.25
CA GLY A 70 -10.58 8.98 7.64
C GLY A 70 -9.91 9.84 6.58
N TYR A 71 -10.36 11.09 6.40
CA TYR A 71 -9.83 12.02 5.40
C TYR A 71 -8.29 12.05 5.38
N GLY A 72 -7.67 12.33 6.54
CA GLY A 72 -6.21 12.36 6.65
C GLY A 72 -5.55 10.99 6.41
N GLN A 73 -6.21 9.88 6.72
CA GLN A 73 -5.67 8.54 6.46
C GLN A 73 -5.63 8.21 4.97
N ILE A 74 -6.61 8.70 4.20
CA ILE A 74 -6.65 8.56 2.74
C ILE A 74 -5.61 9.50 2.11
N ASP A 75 -5.58 10.76 2.55
CA ASP A 75 -4.65 11.77 2.04
C ASP A 75 -3.18 11.37 2.27
N ASP A 76 -2.85 10.92 3.49
CA ASP A 76 -1.54 10.37 3.83
C ASP A 76 -1.26 9.01 3.17
N GLY A 77 -2.25 8.41 2.51
CA GLY A 77 -2.18 7.08 1.91
C GLY A 77 -1.06 6.95 0.88
N LEU A 78 -0.70 8.03 0.17
CA LEU A 78 0.40 8.03 -0.79
C LEU A 78 1.73 7.61 -0.15
N ASN A 79 1.96 7.88 1.14
CA ASN A 79 3.17 7.47 1.85
C ASN A 79 3.37 5.94 1.84
N LEU A 80 2.28 5.16 1.89
CA LEU A 80 2.30 3.70 1.88
C LEU A 80 2.82 3.11 0.56
N ILE A 81 2.83 3.88 -0.53
CA ILE A 81 3.30 3.47 -1.85
C ILE A 81 4.47 4.34 -2.38
N THR A 82 5.01 5.24 -1.55
CA THR A 82 6.13 6.12 -1.88
C THR A 82 7.20 6.05 -0.79
N THR A 83 7.19 6.99 0.16
CA THR A 83 8.23 7.17 1.17
C THR A 83 8.44 5.94 2.06
N HIS A 84 7.38 5.25 2.48
CA HIS A 84 7.53 4.05 3.30
C HIS A 84 8.14 2.89 2.50
N SER A 85 7.80 2.78 1.21
CA SER A 85 8.36 1.78 0.31
C SER A 85 9.84 2.05 0.02
N ALA A 86 10.20 3.31 -0.24
CA ALA A 86 11.59 3.72 -0.41
C ALA A 86 12.44 3.42 0.82
N ARG A 87 11.89 3.67 2.03
CA ARG A 87 12.52 3.28 3.29
C ARG A 87 12.67 1.78 3.44
N THR A 88 11.66 0.98 3.05
CA THR A 88 11.75 -0.49 3.06
C THR A 88 12.87 -1.00 2.14
N LEU A 89 13.08 -0.35 0.99
CA LEU A 89 14.15 -0.66 0.05
C LEU A 89 15.51 -0.06 0.43
N ASN A 90 15.57 0.71 1.54
CA ASN A 90 16.76 1.42 1.99
C ASN A 90 17.40 2.31 0.90
N LEU A 91 16.55 2.99 0.11
CA LEU A 91 17.03 3.92 -0.92
C LEU A 91 17.68 5.14 -0.27
N THR A 92 18.86 5.50 -0.75
CA THR A 92 19.63 6.67 -0.26
C THR A 92 19.39 7.94 -1.08
N ASP A 93 18.92 7.80 -2.32
CA ASP A 93 18.62 8.89 -3.25
C ASP A 93 17.14 8.82 -3.66
N TYR A 94 16.25 9.32 -2.80
CA TYR A 94 14.80 9.31 -3.03
C TYR A 94 14.11 10.52 -2.39
N GLY A 95 13.14 11.08 -3.09
CA GLY A 95 12.29 12.18 -2.64
C GLY A 95 12.73 13.54 -3.16
N LEU A 96 11.84 14.53 -3.03
CA LEU A 96 12.03 15.87 -3.59
C LEU A 96 12.90 16.72 -2.66
N ARG A 97 14.22 16.59 -2.80
CA ARG A 97 15.22 17.35 -2.04
C ARG A 97 16.35 17.81 -2.98
N ALA A 98 16.89 19.00 -2.73
CA ALA A 98 18.03 19.49 -3.49
C ALA A 98 19.23 18.52 -3.33
N GLY A 99 19.84 18.15 -4.44
CA GLY A 99 20.95 17.19 -4.49
C GLY A 99 20.55 15.75 -4.81
N ASN A 100 19.27 15.39 -4.68
CA ASN A 100 18.78 14.09 -5.16
C ASN A 100 18.68 14.06 -6.69
N SER A 101 18.61 12.86 -7.26
CA SER A 101 18.24 12.65 -8.67
C SER A 101 16.86 13.24 -8.96
N ALA A 102 16.66 13.72 -10.20
CA ALA A 102 15.43 14.38 -10.64
C ALA A 102 14.31 13.38 -11.02
N ASP A 103 14.12 12.34 -10.19
CA ASP A 103 13.14 11.28 -10.41
C ASP A 103 11.82 11.65 -9.73
N LEU A 104 10.80 11.97 -10.53
CA LEU A 104 9.49 12.40 -10.03
C LEU A 104 8.36 12.02 -10.98
N VAL A 105 7.14 12.02 -10.45
CA VAL A 105 5.90 11.85 -11.20
C VAL A 105 4.94 13.00 -10.87
N ILE A 106 4.14 13.41 -11.85
CA ILE A 106 3.09 14.41 -11.68
C ILE A 106 1.75 13.69 -11.82
N LEU A 107 0.92 13.78 -10.77
CA LEU A 107 -0.46 13.29 -10.80
C LEU A 107 -1.40 14.46 -11.05
N PRO A 108 -2.43 14.33 -11.90
CA PRO A 108 -3.42 15.37 -12.15
C PRO A 108 -4.47 15.40 -11.03
N ALA A 109 -4.03 15.66 -9.81
CA ALA A 109 -4.85 15.74 -8.59
C ALA A 109 -4.23 16.76 -7.63
N ASP A 110 -5.08 17.38 -6.80
CA ASP A 110 -4.63 18.37 -5.81
C ASP A 110 -4.06 17.73 -4.54
N SER A 111 -4.51 16.51 -4.21
CA SER A 111 -4.20 15.80 -2.96
C SER A 111 -4.27 14.27 -3.12
N GLY A 112 -3.94 13.53 -2.06
CA GLY A 112 -4.12 12.08 -2.00
C GLY A 112 -5.57 11.67 -1.75
N PHE A 113 -6.39 12.58 -1.20
CA PHE A 113 -7.85 12.46 -1.13
C PHE A 113 -8.53 12.83 -2.44
#